data_AF-A0A6C0DBN5-F1
#
_entry.id   AF-A0A6C0DBN5-F1
#
_cell.length_a   1.000
_cell.length_b   1.000
_cell.length_c   1.000
_cell.angle_alpha   90.00
_cell.angle_beta   90.00
_cell.angle_gamma   90.00
#
_symmetry.space_group_name_H-M   'P 1'
#
loop_
_entity.id
_entity.type
_entity.pdbx_description
1 polymer ?
#
loop_
_entity_poly.entity_id
_entity_poly.type
_entity_poly.pdbx_seq_one_letter_code
_entity_poly.pdbx_strand_id
1 'polypeptide(L)'
;MNTGDNFDLDEDEIIIINNKNEQTIIEDQTIVEVKDQTIVEVKDQTIKENQTIVEVKDQTIKSLNLKKTICLSISAILFLVIGSLILFIFDIIGLVTITIPDVYNKCPTSSIWYYVLISLIIGSINLYFQSTKKKNELICNDIIVLFECIIMFIWGAYELFGNSCVNTVNDTILFKVALCHWIISTISTCIIIFSILLFCIK
;
A
#
# COMPACT_ATOMS: atom_id res chain seq x y z
N MET A 1 -46.85 -50.72 -50.09
CA MET A 1 -47.24 -49.75 -49.05
C MET A 1 -45.97 -49.07 -48.58
N ASN A 2 -45.96 -47.74 -48.61
CA ASN A 2 -44.91 -46.85 -48.07
C ASN A 2 -44.31 -47.40 -46.76
N THR A 3 -43.00 -47.37 -46.56
CA THR A 3 -42.22 -46.17 -46.21
C THR A 3 -40.74 -46.58 -46.34
N GLY A 4 -39.85 -45.85 -47.00
CA GLY A 4 -39.69 -44.41 -46.95
C GLY A 4 -38.76 -44.11 -45.77
N ASP A 5 -37.46 -44.26 -46.02
CA ASP A 5 -36.35 -44.01 -45.11
C ASP A 5 -36.44 -42.61 -44.49
N ASN A 6 -36.07 -42.50 -43.21
CA ASN A 6 -35.45 -41.30 -42.69
C ASN A 6 -34.20 -41.72 -41.93
N PHE A 7 -33.08 -41.36 -42.54
CA PHE A 7 -31.79 -41.15 -41.90
C PHE A 7 -31.94 -40.11 -40.79
N ASP A 8 -31.38 -40.41 -39.62
CA ASP A 8 -30.58 -39.42 -38.90
C ASP A 8 -29.34 -40.16 -38.41
N LEU A 9 -28.22 -39.78 -39.02
CA LEU A 9 -26.89 -39.99 -38.47
C LEU A 9 -26.76 -39.00 -37.31
N ASP A 10 -26.21 -39.44 -36.19
CA ASP A 10 -24.96 -38.83 -35.79
C ASP A 10 -24.11 -39.83 -35.02
N GLU A 11 -22.88 -39.92 -35.52
CA GLU A 11 -21.76 -40.67 -35.02
C GLU A 11 -21.44 -40.22 -33.59
N ASP A 12 -21.28 -41.18 -32.69
CA ASP A 12 -20.19 -41.07 -31.73
C ASP A 12 -19.55 -42.44 -31.52
N GLU A 13 -18.24 -42.38 -31.69
CA GLU A 13 -17.25 -43.40 -31.93
C GLU A 13 -17.24 -44.54 -30.88
N ILE A 14 -17.44 -45.77 -31.35
CA ILE A 14 -17.25 -46.98 -30.54
C ILE A 14 -15.77 -47.35 -30.54
N ILE A 15 -15.06 -47.09 -29.44
CA ILE A 15 -13.74 -47.70 -29.20
C ILE A 15 -13.96 -49.12 -28.64
N ILE A 16 -13.81 -50.13 -29.49
CA ILE A 16 -13.76 -51.53 -29.09
C ILE A 16 -12.36 -51.84 -28.52
N ILE A 17 -12.27 -52.09 -27.22
CA ILE A 17 -11.13 -52.80 -26.62
C ILE A 17 -11.64 -54.12 -26.05
N ASN A 18 -11.39 -55.18 -26.82
CA ASN A 18 -11.54 -56.55 -26.35
C ASN A 18 -10.37 -56.87 -25.42
N ASN A 19 -10.63 -57.02 -24.12
CA ASN A 19 -9.86 -57.97 -23.33
C ASN A 19 -10.72 -58.62 -22.24
N LYS A 20 -10.75 -59.94 -22.29
CA LYS A 20 -11.59 -60.82 -21.49
C LYS A 20 -10.91 -61.01 -20.14
N ASN A 21 -11.49 -60.46 -19.07
CA ASN A 21 -11.40 -60.96 -17.69
C ASN A 21 -12.53 -60.32 -16.86
N GLU A 22 -13.18 -61.15 -16.05
CA GLU A 22 -14.45 -60.88 -15.36
C GLU A 22 -14.35 -59.89 -14.17
N GLN A 23 -15.42 -59.09 -14.00
CA GLN A 23 -15.99 -58.49 -12.77
C GLN A 23 -15.14 -57.45 -12.01
N THR A 24 -15.65 -56.29 -11.57
CA THR A 24 -16.99 -55.65 -11.55
C THR A 24 -16.70 -54.16 -11.56
N ILE A 25 -17.18 -53.40 -12.55
CA ILE A 25 -17.05 -51.95 -12.56
C ILE A 25 -18.28 -51.39 -11.87
N ILE A 26 -18.11 -50.88 -10.64
CA ILE A 26 -19.10 -49.97 -10.06
C ILE A 26 -18.76 -48.61 -10.69
N GLU A 27 -19.56 -48.18 -11.66
CA GLU A 27 -19.49 -46.82 -12.19
C GLU A 27 -20.02 -45.86 -11.13
N ASP A 28 -19.14 -45.32 -10.29
CA ASP A 28 -19.44 -44.09 -9.57
C ASP A 28 -19.32 -42.93 -10.55
N GLN A 29 -20.43 -42.60 -11.22
CA GLN A 29 -20.55 -41.39 -12.00
C GLN A 29 -20.64 -40.18 -11.06
N THR A 30 -19.50 -39.52 -10.83
CA THR A 30 -19.50 -38.22 -10.17
C THR A 30 -19.68 -37.15 -11.23
N ILE A 31 -20.93 -36.69 -11.42
CA ILE A 31 -21.23 -35.54 -12.28
C ILE A 31 -20.75 -34.29 -11.55
N VAL A 32 -19.67 -33.66 -12.04
CA VAL A 32 -19.22 -32.35 -11.58
C VAL A 32 -19.64 -31.32 -12.65
N GLU A 33 -20.68 -30.55 -12.36
CA GLU A 33 -21.05 -29.39 -13.19
C GLU A 33 -20.03 -28.26 -12.92
N VAL A 34 -19.00 -28.20 -13.75
CA VAL A 34 -17.97 -27.15 -13.69
C VAL A 34 -18.46 -25.95 -14.50
N LYS A 35 -18.98 -24.93 -13.79
CA LYS A 35 -19.54 -23.73 -14.44
C LYS A 35 -18.50 -22.67 -14.81
N ASP A 36 -17.28 -22.78 -14.30
CA ASP A 36 -16.18 -21.85 -14.58
C ASP A 36 -14.88 -22.60 -14.83
N GLN A 37 -14.08 -22.12 -15.78
CA GLN A 37 -12.80 -22.69 -16.21
C GLN A 37 -11.84 -22.87 -15.02
N THR A 38 -11.89 -24.05 -14.41
CA THR A 38 -11.10 -24.42 -13.24
C THR A 38 -10.19 -25.57 -13.65
N ILE A 39 -8.88 -25.36 -13.62
CA ILE A 39 -7.90 -26.44 -13.81
C ILE A 39 -7.82 -27.20 -12.49
N VAL A 40 -8.34 -28.42 -12.46
CA VAL A 40 -8.29 -29.31 -11.30
C VAL A 40 -7.11 -30.27 -11.49
N GLU A 41 -6.10 -30.17 -10.62
CA GLU A 41 -5.05 -31.18 -10.54
C GLU A 41 -5.49 -32.26 -9.54
N VAL A 42 -6.00 -33.38 -10.07
CA VAL A 42 -6.42 -34.53 -9.26
C VAL A 42 -5.20 -35.41 -9.03
N LYS A 43 -4.79 -35.57 -7.76
CA LYS A 43 -3.83 -36.61 -7.35
C LYS A 43 -4.59 -37.74 -6.68
N ASP A 44 -4.79 -38.82 -7.42
CA ASP A 44 -5.40 -40.02 -6.87
C ASP A 44 -4.40 -40.75 -5.96
N GLN A 45 -4.80 -41.00 -4.72
CA GLN A 45 -4.20 -42.02 -3.87
C GLN A 45 -5.28 -43.05 -3.57
N THR A 46 -5.14 -44.24 -4.15
CA THR A 46 -6.04 -45.36 -3.89
C THR A 46 -5.65 -46.01 -2.57
N ILE A 47 -6.44 -45.81 -1.51
CA ILE A 47 -6.33 -46.58 -0.26
C ILE A 47 -7.49 -47.58 -0.26
N LYS A 48 -7.15 -48.85 -0.07
CA LYS A 48 -8.11 -49.95 0.15
C LYS A 48 -8.94 -49.61 1.39
N GLU A 49 -10.27 -49.63 1.24
CA GLU A 49 -11.33 -49.22 2.19
C GLU A 49 -11.86 -47.78 2.05
N ASN A 50 -12.66 -47.59 0.98
CA ASN A 50 -13.90 -46.80 0.87
C ASN A 50 -13.98 -45.36 1.44
N GLN A 51 -12.89 -44.60 1.54
CA GLN A 51 -12.98 -43.15 1.71
C GLN A 51 -11.91 -42.43 0.90
N THR A 52 -12.32 -41.81 -0.21
CA THR A 52 -11.49 -40.86 -0.96
C THR A 52 -11.61 -39.49 -0.29
N ILE A 53 -10.61 -39.12 0.52
CA ILE A 53 -10.52 -37.77 1.07
C ILE A 53 -9.88 -36.88 0.00
N VAL A 54 -10.70 -36.10 -0.70
CA VAL A 54 -10.22 -35.07 -1.63
C VAL A 54 -9.93 -33.80 -0.84
N GLU A 55 -8.65 -33.50 -0.60
CA GLU A 55 -8.24 -32.22 0.00
C GLU A 55 -8.28 -31.12 -1.07
N VAL A 56 -9.44 -30.49 -1.23
CA VAL A 56 -9.60 -29.33 -2.12
C VAL A 56 -8.97 -28.10 -1.45
N LYS A 57 -7.74 -27.76 -1.83
CA LYS A 57 -7.12 -26.48 -1.46
C LYS A 57 -7.60 -25.38 -2.39
N ASP A 58 -8.59 -24.63 -1.94
CA ASP A 58 -9.13 -23.46 -2.64
C ASP A 58 -8.10 -22.32 -2.69
N GLN A 59 -7.41 -22.18 -3.82
CA GLN A 59 -6.41 -21.13 -4.07
C GLN A 59 -7.03 -19.79 -4.51
N THR A 60 -8.35 -19.75 -4.71
CA THR A 60 -9.06 -18.61 -5.32
C THR A 60 -9.06 -17.37 -4.41
N ILE A 61 -8.99 -17.55 -3.09
CA ILE A 61 -9.01 -16.46 -2.11
C ILE A 61 -7.69 -15.65 -2.10
N LYS A 62 -6.56 -16.24 -2.52
CA LYS A 62 -5.25 -15.56 -2.50
C LYS A 62 -5.11 -14.52 -3.62
N SER A 63 -5.66 -14.78 -4.81
CA SER A 63 -5.48 -13.91 -5.99
C SER A 63 -6.33 -12.64 -5.92
N LEU A 64 -7.53 -12.71 -5.34
CA LEU A 64 -8.43 -11.56 -5.19
C LEU A 64 -7.88 -10.54 -4.17
N ASN A 65 -7.36 -11.03 -3.04
CA ASN A 65 -6.74 -10.17 -2.03
C ASN A 65 -5.48 -9.48 -2.56
N LEU A 66 -4.68 -10.16 -3.37
CA LEU A 66 -3.47 -9.57 -3.97
C LEU A 66 -3.79 -8.37 -4.89
N LYS A 67 -4.81 -8.49 -5.77
CA LYS A 67 -5.22 -7.38 -6.65
C LYS A 67 -5.76 -6.18 -5.87
N LYS A 68 -6.54 -6.43 -4.81
CA LYS A 68 -7.09 -5.38 -3.94
C LYS A 68 -5.98 -4.64 -3.19
N THR A 69 -4.99 -5.38 -2.66
CA THR A 69 -3.83 -4.80 -1.98
C THR A 69 -3.00 -3.93 -2.92
N ILE A 70 -2.70 -4.41 -4.13
CA ILE A 70 -1.91 -3.65 -5.11
C ILE A 70 -2.62 -2.34 -5.51
N CYS A 71 -3.93 -2.40 -5.78
CA CYS A 71 -4.71 -1.22 -6.15
C CYS A 71 -4.73 -0.17 -5.03
N LEU A 72 -4.89 -0.62 -3.77
CA LEU A 72 -4.86 0.27 -2.61
C LEU A 72 -3.49 0.94 -2.44
N SER A 73 -2.41 0.20 -2.64
CA SER A 73 -1.03 0.72 -2.56
C SER A 73 -0.77 1.78 -3.62
N ILE A 74 -1.16 1.54 -4.87
CA ILE A 74 -0.95 2.51 -5.97
C ILE A 74 -1.74 3.79 -5.73
N SER A 75 -3.01 3.67 -5.30
CA SER A 75 -3.84 4.82 -4.96
C SER A 75 -3.22 5.65 -3.83
N ALA A 76 -2.76 4.99 -2.75
CA ALA A 76 -2.10 5.66 -1.63
C ALA A 76 -0.83 6.41 -2.06
N ILE A 77 0.00 5.81 -2.92
CA ILE A 77 1.21 6.47 -3.46
C ILE A 77 0.83 7.71 -4.27
N LEU A 78 -0.19 7.62 -5.13
CA LEU A 78 -0.63 8.75 -5.94
C LEU A 78 -1.11 9.92 -5.07
N PHE A 79 -1.92 9.63 -4.04
CA PHE A 79 -2.37 10.66 -3.09
C PHE A 79 -1.22 11.28 -2.30
N LEU A 80 -0.21 10.49 -1.93
CA LEU A 80 0.99 11.01 -1.26
C LEU A 80 1.78 11.96 -2.16
N VAL A 81 1.97 11.60 -3.44
CA VAL A 81 2.68 12.46 -4.40
C VAL A 81 1.93 13.77 -4.63
N ILE A 82 0.62 13.69 -4.88
CA ILE A 82 -0.21 14.88 -5.09
C ILE A 82 -0.23 15.75 -3.83
N GLY A 83 -0.40 15.15 -2.65
CA GLY A 83 -0.39 15.87 -1.38
C GLY A 83 0.94 16.59 -1.12
N SER A 84 2.06 15.93 -1.42
CA SER A 84 3.39 16.54 -1.32
C SER A 84 3.56 17.74 -2.27
N LEU A 85 3.13 17.63 -3.52
CA LEU A 85 3.18 18.74 -4.48
C LEU A 85 2.33 19.94 -4.03
N ILE A 86 1.13 19.67 -3.50
CA ILE A 86 0.24 20.72 -2.99
C ILE A 86 0.89 21.44 -1.80
N LEU A 87 1.51 20.70 -0.87
CA LEU A 87 2.24 21.29 0.26
C LEU A 87 3.37 22.21 -0.21
N PHE A 88 4.17 21.77 -1.19
CA PHE A 88 5.24 22.62 -1.76
C PHE A 88 4.71 23.92 -2.35
N ILE A 89 3.56 23.89 -3.03
CA ILE A 89 2.93 25.10 -3.57
C ILE A 89 2.51 26.03 -2.43
N PHE A 90 1.91 25.50 -1.37
CA PHE A 90 1.51 26.30 -0.21
C PHE A 90 2.70 26.86 0.57
N ASP A 91 3.82 26.14 0.64
CA ASP A 91 5.06 26.64 1.23
C ASP A 91 5.57 27.87 0.49
N ILE A 92 5.66 27.79 -0.84
CA ILE A 92 6.10 28.90 -1.69
C ILE A 92 5.14 30.08 -1.55
N ILE A 93 3.83 29.85 -1.61
CA ILE A 93 2.82 30.91 -1.45
C ILE A 93 2.94 31.55 -0.07
N GLY A 94 3.06 30.76 1.00
CA GLY A 94 3.19 31.25 2.37
C GLY A 94 4.43 32.11 2.56
N LEU A 95 5.59 31.65 2.06
CA LEU A 95 6.87 32.35 2.15
C LEU A 95 6.93 33.64 1.32
N VAL A 96 6.28 33.66 0.15
CA VAL A 96 6.26 34.83 -0.74
C VAL A 96 5.23 35.86 -0.29
N THR A 97 4.08 35.41 0.22
CA THR A 97 2.98 36.31 0.61
C THR A 97 3.26 37.03 1.92
N ILE A 98 3.96 36.36 2.87
CA ILE A 98 4.25 36.91 4.19
C ILE A 98 5.75 37.04 4.33
N THR A 99 6.23 38.29 4.40
CA THR A 99 7.66 38.57 4.52
C THR A 99 8.12 38.50 5.97
N ILE A 100 9.43 38.38 6.19
CA ILE A 100 10.02 38.39 7.53
C ILE A 100 9.61 39.63 8.35
N PRO A 101 9.64 40.87 7.80
CA PRO A 101 9.14 42.05 8.51
C PRO A 101 7.68 41.91 8.96
N ASP A 102 6.81 41.32 8.15
CA ASP A 102 5.38 41.18 8.49
C ASP A 102 5.17 40.26 9.69
N VAL A 103 5.94 39.18 9.77
CA VAL A 103 5.94 38.27 10.93
C VAL A 103 6.53 38.98 12.15
N TYR A 104 7.68 39.62 11.98
CA TYR A 104 8.37 40.30 13.08
C TYR A 104 7.53 41.42 13.70
N ASN A 105 6.80 42.19 12.87
CA ASN A 105 5.91 43.25 13.34
C ASN A 105 4.72 42.72 14.15
N LYS A 106 4.27 41.47 13.89
CA LYS A 106 3.17 40.84 14.64
C LYS A 106 3.65 40.06 15.86
N CYS A 107 4.80 39.40 15.75
CA CYS A 107 5.37 38.52 16.76
C CYS A 107 6.90 38.53 16.64
N PRO A 108 7.59 39.49 17.29
CA PRO A 108 9.03 39.72 17.12
C PRO A 108 9.91 38.53 17.52
N THR A 109 9.39 37.71 18.45
CA THR A 109 10.08 36.53 18.99
C THR A 109 9.88 35.29 18.12
N SER A 110 8.99 35.32 17.12
CA SER A 110 8.71 34.16 16.29
C SER A 110 9.69 34.06 15.13
N SER A 111 10.23 32.85 14.95
CA SER A 111 11.04 32.47 13.81
C SER A 111 10.29 31.57 12.82
N ILE A 112 8.96 31.57 12.84
CA ILE A 112 8.11 30.66 12.05
C ILE A 112 8.36 30.73 10.54
N TRP A 113 8.74 31.91 10.02
CA TRP A 113 9.12 32.06 8.61
C TRP A 113 10.37 31.23 8.27
N TYR A 114 11.38 31.28 9.13
CA TYR A 114 12.60 30.47 8.96
C TYR A 114 12.31 28.99 9.13
N TYR A 115 11.43 28.62 10.07
CA TYR A 115 11.00 27.25 10.26
C TYR A 115 10.39 26.66 8.98
N VAL A 116 9.45 27.37 8.33
CA VAL A 116 8.85 26.90 7.06
C VAL A 116 9.89 26.82 5.95
N LEU A 117 10.76 27.83 5.81
CA LEU A 117 11.83 27.82 4.81
C LEU A 117 12.78 26.63 4.98
N ILE A 118 13.22 26.38 6.22
CA ILE A 118 14.15 25.29 6.50
C ILE A 118 13.46 23.94 6.30
N SER A 119 12.19 23.80 6.72
CA SER A 119 11.39 22.60 6.45
C SER A 119 11.31 22.30 4.95
N LEU A 120 11.09 23.33 4.14
CA LEU A 120 11.05 23.23 2.68
C LEU A 120 12.39 22.75 2.09
N ILE A 121 13.49 23.36 2.52
CA ILE A 121 14.85 23.02 2.04
C ILE A 121 15.20 21.59 2.42
N ILE A 122 15.00 21.23 3.68
CA ILE A 122 15.31 19.91 4.22
C ILE A 122 14.47 18.84 3.51
N GLY A 123 13.16 19.06 3.36
CA GLY A 123 12.27 18.15 2.64
C GLY A 123 12.71 17.92 1.20
N SER A 124 13.16 18.98 0.52
CA SER A 124 13.67 18.90 -0.86
C SER A 124 14.97 18.09 -0.94
N ILE A 125 15.89 18.30 0.00
CA ILE A 125 17.15 17.55 0.10
C ILE A 125 16.88 16.06 0.36
N ASN A 126 15.98 15.75 1.28
CA ASN A 126 15.64 14.37 1.63
C ASN A 126 15.00 13.61 0.46
N LEU A 127 14.10 14.25 -0.30
CA LEU A 127 13.55 13.66 -1.53
C LEU A 127 14.64 13.38 -2.57
N TYR A 128 15.57 14.33 -2.76
CA TYR A 128 16.68 14.16 -3.70
C TYR A 128 17.59 12.98 -3.29
N PHE A 129 18.00 12.92 -2.03
CA PHE A 129 18.86 11.83 -1.54
C PHE A 129 18.16 10.48 -1.55
N GLN A 130 16.85 10.41 -1.28
CA GLN A 130 16.13 9.13 -1.31
C GLN A 130 16.09 8.52 -2.72
N SER A 131 16.07 9.35 -3.78
CA SER A 131 16.11 8.89 -5.16
C SER A 131 17.44 8.27 -5.60
N THR A 132 18.53 8.49 -4.85
CA THR A 132 19.90 8.14 -5.26
C THR A 132 20.56 7.01 -4.44
N LYS A 133 19.89 6.46 -3.41
CA LYS A 133 20.50 5.52 -2.45
C LYS A 133 20.61 4.07 -2.93
N LYS A 134 21.72 3.41 -2.57
CA LYS A 134 21.91 1.95 -2.61
C LYS A 134 21.50 1.30 -1.28
N LYS A 135 20.99 0.06 -1.31
CA LYS A 135 20.37 -0.68 -0.19
C LYS A 135 21.17 -0.76 1.13
N ASN A 136 22.51 -0.73 1.09
CA ASN A 136 23.34 -0.98 2.28
C ASN A 136 23.66 0.26 3.12
N GLU A 137 23.36 1.47 2.64
CA GLU A 137 23.59 2.73 3.39
C GLU A 137 22.32 3.21 4.13
N LEU A 138 21.27 2.38 4.20
CA LEU A 138 19.96 2.77 4.74
C LEU A 138 20.02 3.11 6.23
N ILE A 139 20.67 2.27 7.04
CA ILE A 139 20.57 2.34 8.51
C ILE A 139 21.19 3.62 9.10
N CYS A 140 22.39 4.01 8.66
CA CYS A 140 23.01 5.25 9.14
C CYS A 140 22.22 6.49 8.71
N ASN A 141 21.59 6.45 7.54
CA ASN A 141 20.78 7.56 7.06
C ASN A 141 19.48 7.70 7.85
N ASP A 142 18.85 6.58 8.22
CA ASP A 142 17.59 6.59 8.98
C ASP A 142 17.78 7.23 10.37
N ILE A 143 18.95 7.05 11.00
CA ILE A 143 19.29 7.71 12.27
C ILE A 143 19.44 9.23 12.07
N ILE A 144 20.09 9.67 10.99
CA ILE A 144 20.25 11.10 10.69
C ILE A 144 18.88 11.76 10.47
N VAL A 145 18.01 11.10 9.68
CA VAL A 145 16.63 11.56 9.45
C VAL A 145 15.83 11.61 10.76
N LEU A 146 16.04 10.67 11.68
CA LEU A 146 15.40 10.70 13.00
C LEU A 146 15.84 11.91 13.82
N PHE A 147 17.14 12.21 13.88
CA PHE A 147 17.65 13.40 14.59
C PHE A 147 17.07 14.69 14.02
N GLU A 148 17.05 14.80 12.69
CA GLU A 148 16.44 15.93 11.98
C GLU A 148 14.96 16.09 12.35
N CYS A 149 14.19 15.00 12.33
CA CYS A 149 12.77 15.00 12.70
C CYS A 149 12.56 15.48 14.14
N ILE A 150 13.39 15.04 15.10
CA ILE A 150 13.29 15.47 16.51
C ILE A 150 13.56 16.97 16.64
N ILE A 151 14.60 17.49 15.98
CA ILE A 151 14.93 18.92 16.01
C ILE A 151 13.78 19.75 15.44
N MET A 152 13.24 19.34 14.28
CA MET A 152 12.11 20.02 13.64
C MET A 152 10.83 19.92 14.46
N PHE A 153 10.61 18.81 15.16
CA PHE A 153 9.48 18.64 16.07
C PHE A 153 9.56 19.60 17.26
N ILE A 154 10.71 19.69 17.93
CA ILE A 154 10.92 20.58 19.09
C ILE A 154 10.80 22.04 18.65
N TRP A 155 11.44 22.43 17.55
CA TRP A 155 11.38 23.80 17.05
C TRP A 155 9.96 24.17 16.62
N GLY A 156 9.28 23.31 15.86
CA GLY A 156 7.90 23.54 15.45
C GLY A 156 6.96 23.65 16.66
N ALA A 157 7.12 22.80 17.68
CA ALA A 157 6.31 22.88 18.89
C ALA A 157 6.53 24.20 19.65
N TYR A 158 7.78 24.65 19.75
CA TYR A 158 8.11 25.93 20.38
C TYR A 158 7.48 27.11 19.63
N GLU A 159 7.57 27.14 18.31
CA GLU A 159 7.00 28.23 17.49
C GLU A 159 5.46 28.23 17.49
N LEU A 160 4.83 27.05 17.44
CA LEU A 160 3.37 26.93 17.34
C LEU A 160 2.66 27.07 18.69
N PHE A 161 3.29 26.67 19.79
CA PHE A 161 2.64 26.62 21.11
C PHE A 161 3.40 27.33 22.22
N GLY A 162 4.72 27.49 22.09
CA GLY A 162 5.58 28.06 23.13
C GLY A 162 5.62 29.59 23.14
N ASN A 163 5.36 30.22 21.99
CA ASN A 163 5.50 31.67 21.87
C ASN A 163 4.21 32.42 22.29
N SER A 164 4.32 33.39 23.20
CA SER A 164 3.16 34.08 23.77
C SER A 164 2.36 34.91 22.76
N CYS A 165 3.00 35.35 21.67
CA CYS A 165 2.35 36.11 20.59
C CYS A 165 1.78 35.24 19.47
N VAL A 166 1.81 33.91 19.58
CA VAL A 166 1.42 33.02 18.48
C VAL A 166 -0.04 33.20 18.03
N ASN A 167 -0.93 33.59 18.95
CA ASN A 167 -2.34 33.84 18.65
C ASN A 167 -2.55 34.98 17.65
N THR A 168 -1.61 35.93 17.51
CA THR A 168 -1.72 37.04 16.56
C THR A 168 -1.34 36.66 15.13
N VAL A 169 -0.59 35.56 14.97
CA VAL A 169 -0.13 35.03 13.68
C VAL A 169 -0.90 33.77 13.24
N ASN A 170 -1.76 33.21 14.09
CA ASN A 170 -2.54 32.00 13.82
C ASN A 170 -3.40 32.05 12.54
N ASP A 171 -3.97 33.21 12.23
CA ASP A 171 -4.83 33.36 11.05
C ASP A 171 -4.06 33.43 9.72
N THR A 172 -2.72 33.53 9.79
CA THR A 172 -1.89 33.62 8.60
C THR A 172 -1.75 32.29 7.87
N ILE A 173 -1.61 32.35 6.54
CA ILE A 173 -1.32 31.16 5.71
C ILE A 173 -0.02 30.51 6.17
N LEU A 174 1.01 31.31 6.49
CA LEU A 174 2.31 30.83 6.95
C LEU A 174 2.18 29.99 8.24
N PHE A 175 1.36 30.41 9.19
CA PHE A 175 1.12 29.63 10.41
C PHE A 175 0.43 28.29 10.14
N LYS A 176 -0.59 28.29 9.28
CA LYS A 176 -1.31 27.05 8.90
C LYS A 176 -0.38 26.07 8.21
N VAL A 177 0.50 26.57 7.35
CA VAL A 177 1.52 25.77 6.65
C VAL A 177 2.54 25.20 7.64
N ALA A 178 3.04 26.01 8.57
CA ALA A 178 3.94 25.54 9.63
C ALA A 178 3.29 24.46 10.50
N LEU A 179 2.01 24.62 10.85
CA LEU A 179 1.25 23.63 11.60
C LEU A 179 1.10 22.31 10.82
N CYS A 180 0.85 22.38 9.52
CA CYS A 180 0.84 21.19 8.66
C CYS A 180 2.19 20.46 8.66
N HIS A 181 3.30 21.18 8.50
CA HIS A 181 4.65 20.61 8.57
C HIS A 181 4.91 19.92 9.91
N TRP A 182 4.53 20.58 11.01
CA TRP A 182 4.70 20.00 12.35
C TRP A 182 3.88 18.72 12.53
N ILE A 183 2.63 18.68 12.06
CA ILE A 183 1.80 17.46 12.11
C ILE A 183 2.43 16.33 11.31
N ILE A 184 2.88 16.61 10.08
CA ILE A 184 3.50 15.60 9.21
C ILE A 184 4.80 15.07 9.84
N SER A 185 5.64 15.96 10.35
CA SER A 185 6.88 15.62 11.04
C SER A 185 6.60 14.76 12.28
N THR A 186 5.57 15.09 13.05
CA THR A 186 5.14 14.32 14.23
C THR A 186 4.74 12.89 13.84
N ILE A 187 3.87 12.76 12.82
CA ILE A 187 3.41 11.44 12.34
C ILE A 187 4.61 10.62 11.83
N SER A 188 5.49 11.24 11.04
CA SER A 188 6.70 10.59 10.52
C SER A 188 7.61 10.08 11.65
N THR A 189 7.86 10.93 12.66
CA THR A 189 8.69 10.58 13.83
C THR A 189 8.09 9.40 14.59
N CYS A 190 6.78 9.40 14.82
CA CYS A 190 6.08 8.29 15.48
C CYS A 190 6.22 6.98 14.70
N ILE A 191 6.10 7.02 13.37
CA ILE A 191 6.26 5.84 12.51
C ILE A 191 7.69 5.30 12.59
N ILE A 192 8.70 6.18 12.52
CA ILE A 192 10.11 5.78 12.59
C ILE A 192 10.43 5.17 13.95
N ILE A 193 10.04 5.82 15.06
CA ILE A 193 10.25 5.28 16.42
C ILE A 193 9.58 3.92 16.57
N PHE A 194 8.32 3.80 16.13
CA PHE A 194 7.60 2.52 16.18
C PHE A 194 8.30 1.43 15.36
N SER A 195 8.82 1.76 14.18
CA SER A 195 9.57 0.83 13.33
C SER A 195 10.86 0.36 14.00
N ILE A 196 11.60 1.27 14.66
CA ILE A 196 12.81 0.93 15.41
C ILE A 196 12.47 0.04 16.60
N LEU A 197 11.43 0.38 17.38
CA LEU A 197 10.98 -0.42 18.53
C LEU A 197 10.59 -1.84 18.10
N LEU A 198 9.84 -1.99 17.00
CA LEU A 198 9.50 -3.30 16.45
C LEU A 198 10.72 -4.10 16.01
N PHE A 199 11.76 -3.43 15.48
CA PHE A 199 13.00 -4.08 15.10
C PHE A 199 13.80 -4.53 16.33
N CYS A 200 13.84 -3.73 17.40
CA CYS A 200 14.56 -4.06 18.63
C CYS A 200 13.89 -5.15 19.49
N ILE A 201 12.57 -5.36 19.34
CA ILE A 201 11.82 -6.40 20.08
C ILE A 201 11.95 -7.79 19.42
N LYS A 202 12.39 -7.86 18.16
CA LYS A 202 12.69 -9.12 17.47
C LYS A 202 14.12 -9.57 17.71
#